data_AF-W0I8N4-F1
#
_entry.id   AF-W0I8N4-F1
#
_cell.length_a   1.000
_cell.length_b   1.000
_cell.length_c   1.000
_cell.angle_alpha   90.00
_cell.angle_beta   90.00
_cell.angle_gamma   90.00
#
_symmetry.space_group_name_H-M   'P 1'
#
loop_
_entity.id
_entity.type
_entity.pdbx_description
1 polymer ?
#
loop_
_entity_poly.entity_id
_entity_poly.type
_entity_poly.pdbx_seq_one_letter_code
_entity_poly.pdbx_strand_id
1 'polypeptide(L)'
;MRKVVLVFIVTMLALNVLAQQPYDEIAKAVFESLKTGSYSILEPYLDERMKEAFNEKAFNALREQMISKYGNLESFEFVEEGKTEKFILRHYRFEFEKADVTLKLVFREANGEYKLSGLWIQKVIWKEKGITLPLAVGLPILGGILALLTFYTAGFKKIKGAELILGVFLVAITLFIQPIIQQAPFLALGIKSNDDVVAKGFSFIVITAIWLGFVAGFFQEGLKYAFVRNKTLKEALFVGIGFGLGEAVLMPLLQVVQSFILGGLPPIQLRQALLGLFERYIATLFHAGTTVILAYAYKNGFGRKALVILSVVHGVIDAFAAYYQLTSSRISLITTYGVIMVTTFVLLWYCIPKAKLEREEEKVVW
;
A
#
# COMPACT_ATOMS: atom_id res chain seq x y z
N MET A 1 -23.75 23.87 61.38
CA MET A 1 -23.41 22.46 61.09
C MET A 1 -23.59 22.06 59.61
N ARG A 2 -24.70 22.37 58.91
CA ARG A 2 -24.90 22.00 57.49
C ARG A 2 -23.79 22.45 56.51
N LYS A 3 -23.20 23.64 56.69
CA LYS A 3 -22.13 24.16 55.82
C LYS A 3 -20.78 23.45 56.02
N VAL A 4 -20.52 22.90 57.21
CA VAL A 4 -19.28 22.17 57.51
C VAL A 4 -19.35 20.75 56.94
N VAL A 5 -20.52 20.11 56.99
CA VAL A 5 -20.76 18.79 56.38
C VAL A 5 -20.67 18.85 54.85
N LEU A 6 -21.13 19.94 54.21
CA LEU A 6 -21.04 20.11 52.76
C LEU A 6 -19.59 20.32 52.29
N VAL A 7 -18.79 21.10 53.03
CA VAL A 7 -17.35 21.26 52.74
C VAL A 7 -16.63 19.92 52.93
N PHE A 8 -16.95 19.16 53.98
CA PHE A 8 -16.32 17.86 54.24
C PHE A 8 -16.65 16.81 53.16
N ILE A 9 -17.89 16.79 52.65
CA ILE A 9 -18.31 15.92 51.53
C ILE A 9 -17.66 16.35 50.21
N VAL A 10 -17.51 17.66 49.96
CA VAL A 10 -16.81 18.17 48.76
C VAL A 10 -15.30 17.89 48.84
N THR A 11 -14.66 17.99 50.02
CA THR A 11 -13.26 17.57 50.20
C THR A 11 -13.08 16.06 50.17
N MET A 12 -14.02 15.25 50.67
CA MET A 12 -13.96 13.78 50.57
C MET A 12 -14.22 13.30 49.14
N LEU A 13 -15.04 14.00 48.36
CA LEU A 13 -15.22 13.74 46.92
C LEU A 13 -14.02 14.22 46.09
N ALA A 14 -13.35 15.29 46.51
CA ALA A 14 -12.10 15.78 45.91
C ALA A 14 -10.85 14.97 46.35
N LEU A 15 -10.95 14.21 47.45
CA LEU A 15 -9.93 13.26 47.94
C LEU A 15 -10.08 11.85 47.34
N ASN A 16 -10.95 11.66 46.33
CA ASN A 16 -10.67 10.67 45.28
C ASN A 16 -9.48 11.17 44.44
N VAL A 17 -8.34 11.33 45.11
CA VAL A 17 -7.03 11.12 44.50
C VAL A 17 -7.19 9.83 43.71
N LEU A 18 -7.13 9.90 42.37
CA LEU A 18 -7.02 8.70 41.55
C LEU A 18 -5.92 7.86 42.18
N ALA A 19 -6.30 6.79 42.89
CA ALA A 19 -5.34 5.89 43.49
C ALA A 19 -4.52 5.35 42.32
N GLN A 20 -3.29 5.85 42.20
CA GLN A 20 -2.36 5.49 41.13
C GLN A 20 -2.26 3.97 41.17
N GLN A 21 -2.73 3.33 40.11
CA GLN A 21 -2.79 1.88 40.08
C GLN A 21 -1.36 1.36 39.90
N PRO A 22 -1.03 0.18 40.44
CA PRO A 22 0.34 -0.33 40.42
C PRO A 22 0.92 -0.51 39.01
N TYR A 23 0.09 -0.61 37.97
CA TYR A 23 0.49 -0.68 36.56
C TYR A 23 0.50 0.68 35.83
N ASP A 24 0.09 1.78 36.46
CA ASP A 24 0.23 3.13 35.86
C ASP A 24 1.70 3.54 35.74
N GLU A 25 2.56 3.04 36.64
CA GLU A 25 4.01 3.20 36.54
C GLU A 25 4.59 2.49 35.32
N ILE A 26 4.03 1.34 34.95
CA ILE A 26 4.42 0.61 33.74
C ILE A 26 4.03 1.41 32.49
N ALA A 27 2.82 2.00 32.47
CA ALA A 27 2.40 2.85 31.36
C ALA A 27 3.29 4.10 31.22
N LYS A 28 3.69 4.72 32.34
CA LYS A 28 4.68 5.80 32.36
C LYS A 28 6.03 5.33 31.82
N ALA A 29 6.49 4.14 32.19
CA ALA A 29 7.73 3.57 31.67
C ALA A 29 7.67 3.31 30.15
N VAL A 30 6.52 2.84 29.63
CA VAL A 30 6.29 2.72 28.18
C VAL A 30 6.37 4.10 27.50
N PHE A 31 5.73 5.12 28.06
CA PHE A 31 5.80 6.48 27.53
C PHE A 31 7.22 7.05 27.53
N GLU A 32 7.91 7.01 28.68
CA GLU A 32 9.25 7.57 28.82
C GLU A 32 10.28 6.82 27.97
N SER A 33 10.19 5.49 27.89
CA SER A 33 11.04 4.72 26.97
C SER A 33 10.79 5.12 25.52
N LEU A 34 9.54 5.16 25.05
CA LEU A 34 9.23 5.59 23.68
C LEU A 34 9.67 7.03 23.39
N LYS A 35 9.56 7.93 24.36
CA LYS A 35 9.99 9.33 24.21
C LYS A 35 11.51 9.43 24.10
N THR A 36 12.23 8.87 25.07
CA THR A 36 13.70 8.98 25.20
C THR A 36 14.48 8.03 24.28
N GLY A 37 13.86 6.94 23.84
CA GLY A 37 14.55 5.84 23.14
C GLY A 37 15.29 4.89 24.07
N SER A 38 15.09 4.96 25.39
CA SER A 38 15.82 4.14 26.34
C SER A 38 15.04 2.88 26.72
N TYR A 39 15.38 1.73 26.12
CA TYR A 39 14.76 0.43 26.43
C TYR A 39 14.90 0.03 27.90
N SER A 40 16.02 0.39 28.53
CA SER A 40 16.32 0.11 29.94
C SER A 40 15.29 0.69 30.94
N ILE A 41 14.50 1.69 30.53
CA ILE A 41 13.39 2.23 31.34
C ILE A 41 12.23 1.24 31.38
N LEU A 42 11.98 0.54 30.27
CA LEU A 42 10.85 -0.38 30.10
C LEU A 42 11.18 -1.81 30.55
N GLU A 43 12.41 -2.26 30.30
CA GLU A 43 12.87 -3.63 30.56
C GLU A 43 12.49 -4.21 31.95
N PRO A 44 12.61 -3.48 33.08
CA PRO A 44 12.28 -4.01 34.41
C PRO A 44 10.80 -4.38 34.59
N TYR A 45 9.93 -3.80 33.75
CA TYR A 45 8.49 -3.98 33.79
C TYR A 45 7.99 -5.05 32.81
N LEU A 46 8.84 -5.62 31.97
CA LEU A 46 8.49 -6.69 31.04
C LEU A 46 8.53 -8.05 31.75
N ASP A 47 7.60 -8.94 31.40
CA ASP A 47 7.76 -10.36 31.75
C ASP A 47 8.83 -11.04 30.87
N GLU A 48 9.32 -12.21 31.29
CA GLU A 48 10.42 -12.90 30.59
C GLU A 48 10.10 -13.20 29.12
N ARG A 49 8.84 -13.56 28.81
CA ARG A 49 8.43 -13.81 27.42
C ARG A 49 8.44 -12.54 26.59
N MET A 50 8.01 -11.43 27.19
CA MET A 50 8.01 -10.12 26.55
C MET A 50 9.42 -9.58 26.39
N LYS A 51 10.36 -9.84 27.30
CA LYS A 51 11.79 -9.50 27.12
C LYS A 51 12.39 -10.23 25.92
N GLU A 52 12.08 -11.52 25.76
CA GLU A 52 12.54 -12.32 24.61
C GLU A 52 11.94 -11.79 23.29
N ALA A 53 10.63 -11.56 23.26
CA ALA A 53 9.90 -11.16 22.05
C ALA A 53 10.06 -9.68 21.69
N PHE A 54 10.25 -8.82 22.68
CA PHE A 54 10.31 -7.37 22.59
C PHE A 54 11.59 -6.84 23.27
N ASN A 55 12.73 -7.38 22.82
CA ASN A 55 14.06 -6.94 23.21
C ASN A 55 14.38 -5.53 22.68
N GLU A 56 15.54 -4.98 23.08
CA GLU A 56 15.98 -3.63 22.70
C GLU A 56 15.92 -3.37 21.19
N LYS A 57 16.32 -4.35 20.36
CA LYS A 57 16.25 -4.24 18.90
C LYS A 57 14.81 -4.08 18.41
N ALA A 58 13.89 -4.93 18.89
CA ALA A 58 12.48 -4.87 18.53
C ALA A 58 11.81 -3.57 19.03
N PHE A 59 12.18 -3.12 20.22
CA PHE A 59 11.74 -1.84 20.78
C PHE A 59 12.20 -0.67 19.92
N ASN A 60 13.49 -0.60 19.57
CA ASN A 60 14.03 0.47 18.74
C ASN A 60 13.37 0.49 17.36
N ALA A 61 13.16 -0.68 16.74
CA ALA A 61 12.43 -0.78 15.48
C ALA A 61 10.99 -0.28 15.59
N LEU A 62 10.23 -0.66 16.64
CA LEU A 62 8.88 -0.14 16.87
C LEU A 62 8.91 1.38 17.04
N ARG A 63 9.81 1.91 17.88
CA ARG A 63 9.92 3.33 18.15
C ARG A 63 10.25 4.12 16.88
N GLU A 64 11.23 3.68 16.11
CA GLU A 64 11.58 4.31 14.83
C GLU A 64 10.41 4.29 13.85
N GLN A 65 9.67 3.18 13.76
CA GLN A 65 8.45 3.10 12.95
C GLN A 65 7.37 4.07 13.45
N MET A 66 7.16 4.18 14.76
CA MET A 66 6.18 5.11 15.32
C MET A 66 6.59 6.57 15.10
N ILE A 67 7.85 6.92 15.34
CA ILE A 67 8.34 8.31 15.18
C ILE A 67 8.36 8.73 13.72
N SER A 68 8.85 7.86 12.82
CA SER A 68 8.87 8.15 11.38
C SER A 68 7.45 8.36 10.84
N LYS A 69 6.48 7.57 11.32
CA LYS A 69 5.09 7.60 10.86
C LYS A 69 4.25 8.70 11.51
N TYR A 70 4.34 8.87 12.82
CA TYR A 70 3.45 9.72 13.62
C TYR A 70 4.11 11.01 14.12
N GLY A 71 5.43 11.17 13.97
CA GLY A 71 6.20 12.30 14.49
C GLY A 71 6.68 12.07 15.93
N ASN A 72 7.14 13.11 16.61
CA ASN A 72 7.58 12.98 18.00
C ASN A 72 6.39 12.75 18.94
N LEU A 73 6.66 12.05 20.05
CA LEU A 73 5.68 11.76 21.10
C LEU A 73 5.58 12.95 22.07
N GLU A 74 4.37 13.48 22.25
CA GLU A 74 4.08 14.71 23.01
C GLU A 74 3.55 14.37 24.41
N SER A 75 2.50 13.55 24.48
CA SER A 75 1.78 13.24 25.72
C SER A 75 1.17 11.84 25.69
N PHE A 76 0.63 11.38 26.83
CA PHE A 76 -0.23 10.20 26.88
C PHE A 76 -1.31 10.35 27.95
N GLU A 77 -2.45 9.70 27.74
CA GLU A 77 -3.53 9.67 28.71
C GLU A 77 -4.23 8.30 28.74
N PHE A 78 -4.85 8.01 29.88
CA PHE A 78 -5.65 6.80 30.05
C PHE A 78 -7.02 6.94 29.37
N VAL A 79 -7.44 5.91 28.65
CA VAL A 79 -8.73 5.87 27.93
C VAL A 79 -9.73 4.96 28.63
N GLU A 80 -9.41 3.67 28.75
CA GLU A 80 -10.33 2.68 29.31
C GLU A 80 -9.59 1.44 29.83
N GLU A 81 -10.23 0.74 30.78
CA GLU A 81 -9.75 -0.52 31.34
C GLU A 81 -10.72 -1.64 30.97
N GLY A 82 -10.17 -2.77 30.54
CA GLY A 82 -10.84 -4.05 30.47
C GLY A 82 -10.14 -5.08 31.38
N LYS A 83 -10.88 -6.12 31.75
CA LYS A 83 -10.31 -7.28 32.46
C LYS A 83 -10.73 -8.56 31.77
N THR A 84 -9.81 -9.51 31.74
CA THR A 84 -10.06 -10.92 31.45
C THR A 84 -9.62 -11.72 32.68
N GLU A 85 -9.99 -13.00 32.79
CA GLU A 85 -9.72 -13.83 33.98
C GLU A 85 -8.24 -13.82 34.44
N LYS A 86 -7.28 -13.60 33.53
CA LYS A 86 -5.84 -13.65 33.81
C LYS A 86 -5.06 -12.38 33.46
N PHE A 87 -5.70 -11.41 32.81
CA PHE A 87 -5.01 -10.22 32.31
C PHE A 87 -5.84 -8.95 32.53
N ILE A 88 -5.14 -7.88 32.87
CA ILE A 88 -5.68 -6.52 32.85
C ILE A 88 -5.32 -5.90 31.52
N LEU A 89 -6.30 -5.34 30.82
CA LEU A 89 -6.15 -4.67 29.54
C LEU A 89 -6.35 -3.18 29.78
N ARG A 90 -5.35 -2.34 29.53
CA ARG A 90 -5.52 -0.87 29.57
C ARG A 90 -5.28 -0.29 28.20
N HIS A 91 -6.12 0.65 27.82
CA HIS A 91 -5.95 1.44 26.63
C HIS A 91 -5.45 2.83 27.03
N TYR A 92 -4.33 3.23 26.44
CA TYR A 92 -3.76 4.57 26.61
C TYR A 92 -3.68 5.24 25.25
N ARG A 93 -4.09 6.50 25.16
CA ARG A 93 -3.93 7.33 23.96
C ARG A 93 -2.61 8.08 24.09
N PHE A 94 -1.70 7.80 23.17
CA PHE A 94 -0.42 8.47 23.02
C PHE A 94 -0.57 9.54 21.95
N GLU A 95 -0.29 10.78 22.31
CA GLU A 95 -0.37 11.92 21.41
C GLU A 95 0.97 12.11 20.71
N PHE A 96 0.99 11.95 19.39
CA PHE A 96 2.12 12.30 18.54
C PHE A 96 1.82 13.55 17.73
N GLU A 97 2.86 14.20 17.19
CA GLU A 97 2.74 15.41 16.36
C GLU A 97 1.70 15.28 15.23
N LYS A 98 1.58 14.09 14.60
CA LYS A 98 0.71 13.86 13.42
C LYS A 98 -0.51 13.00 13.71
N ALA A 99 -0.57 12.30 14.83
CA ALA A 99 -1.65 11.37 15.13
C ALA A 99 -1.76 11.05 16.63
N ASP A 100 -2.98 10.72 17.06
CA ASP A 100 -3.22 10.08 18.35
C ASP A 100 -3.24 8.56 18.14
N VAL A 101 -2.38 7.85 18.86
CA VAL A 101 -2.25 6.39 18.78
C VAL A 101 -2.74 5.76 20.08
N THR A 102 -3.80 4.97 20.02
CA THR A 102 -4.26 4.19 21.17
C THR A 102 -3.49 2.88 21.23
N LEU A 103 -2.68 2.70 22.28
CA LEU A 103 -2.01 1.44 22.59
C LEU A 103 -2.82 0.65 23.62
N LYS A 104 -2.99 -0.64 23.35
CA LYS A 104 -3.47 -1.62 24.31
C LYS A 104 -2.28 -2.25 25.01
N LEU A 105 -2.16 -2.00 26.32
CA LEU A 105 -1.18 -2.62 27.20
C LEU A 105 -1.84 -3.76 27.95
N VAL A 106 -1.20 -4.93 27.94
CA VAL A 106 -1.71 -6.14 28.57
C VAL A 106 -0.82 -6.49 29.75
N PHE A 107 -1.40 -6.48 30.94
CA PHE A 107 -0.69 -6.73 32.18
C PHE A 107 -1.07 -8.09 32.75
N ARG A 108 -0.08 -8.74 33.33
CA ARG A 108 -0.24 -9.97 34.09
C ARG A 108 0.38 -9.80 35.47
N GLU A 109 -0.28 -10.34 36.47
CA GLU A 109 0.29 -10.43 37.81
C GLU A 109 1.25 -11.63 37.88
N ALA A 110 2.47 -11.39 38.34
CA ALA A 110 3.50 -12.38 38.56
C ALA A 110 4.22 -12.05 39.89
N ASN A 111 4.22 -12.99 40.83
CA ASN A 111 4.88 -12.85 42.14
C ASN A 111 4.46 -11.60 42.93
N GLY A 112 3.18 -11.19 42.83
CA GLY A 112 2.66 -10.00 43.50
C GLY A 112 3.00 -8.67 42.83
N GLU A 113 3.67 -8.68 41.67
CA GLU A 113 3.92 -7.51 40.84
C GLU A 113 3.18 -7.61 39.50
N TYR A 114 2.75 -6.48 38.95
CA TYR A 114 2.25 -6.44 37.58
C TYR A 114 3.42 -6.30 36.59
N LYS A 115 3.40 -7.11 35.54
CA LYS A 115 4.34 -7.02 34.41
C LYS A 115 3.58 -6.83 33.10
N LEU A 116 4.22 -6.16 32.14
CA LEU A 116 3.72 -6.02 30.78
C LEU A 116 3.96 -7.32 30.02
N SER A 117 2.87 -7.97 29.62
CA SER A 117 2.85 -9.21 28.86
C SER A 117 2.49 -9.01 27.38
N GLY A 118 2.16 -7.78 26.97
CA GLY A 118 2.00 -7.46 25.57
C GLY A 118 1.57 -6.02 25.29
N LEU A 119 1.80 -5.61 24.04
CA LEU A 119 1.57 -4.26 23.54
C LEU A 119 1.03 -4.34 22.10
N TRP A 120 -0.07 -3.62 21.82
CA TRP A 120 -0.66 -3.54 20.48
C TRP A 120 -1.12 -2.12 20.15
N ILE A 121 -0.97 -1.71 18.90
CA ILE A 121 -1.66 -0.54 18.37
C ILE A 121 -3.11 -0.92 18.11
N GLN A 122 -4.05 -0.32 18.85
CA GLN A 122 -5.47 -0.60 18.75
C GLN A 122 -6.17 0.34 17.77
N LYS A 123 -5.80 1.63 17.78
CA LYS A 123 -6.43 2.67 16.97
C LYS A 123 -5.44 3.78 16.66
N VAL A 124 -5.55 4.37 15.48
CA VAL A 124 -4.81 5.58 15.09
C VAL A 124 -5.80 6.63 14.61
N ILE A 125 -5.73 7.84 15.15
CA ILE A 125 -6.52 9.00 14.74
C ILE A 125 -5.55 10.07 14.25
N TRP A 126 -5.52 10.33 12.95
CA TRP A 126 -4.60 11.32 12.38
C TRP A 126 -5.09 12.75 12.63
N LYS A 127 -4.15 13.64 13.01
CA LYS A 127 -4.41 15.06 13.24
C LYS A 127 -4.60 15.82 11.92
N GLU A 128 -3.88 15.41 10.87
CA GLU A 128 -4.06 15.95 9.51
C GLU A 128 -5.36 15.45 8.87
N LYS A 129 -6.13 16.37 8.28
CA LYS A 129 -7.31 16.03 7.49
C LYS A 129 -6.90 15.66 6.07
N GLY A 130 -7.00 14.37 5.74
CA GLY A 130 -6.93 13.89 4.36
C GLY A 130 -8.26 14.09 3.62
N ILE A 131 -8.28 13.71 2.35
CA ILE A 131 -9.54 13.55 1.62
C ILE A 131 -10.30 12.32 2.11
N THR A 132 -11.60 12.26 1.84
CA THR A 132 -12.44 11.12 2.22
C THR A 132 -12.00 9.85 1.48
N LEU A 133 -12.16 8.70 2.12
CA LEU A 133 -11.82 7.40 1.52
C LEU A 133 -12.52 7.17 0.16
N PRO A 134 -13.82 7.47 -0.02
CA PRO A 134 -14.46 7.35 -1.34
C PRO A 134 -13.79 8.20 -2.42
N LEU A 135 -13.31 9.40 -2.07
CA LEU A 135 -12.61 10.25 -3.03
C LEU A 135 -11.20 9.71 -3.34
N ALA A 136 -10.50 9.20 -2.33
CA ALA A 136 -9.17 8.62 -2.49
C ALA A 136 -9.18 7.37 -3.37
N VAL A 137 -10.19 6.51 -3.24
CA VAL A 137 -10.39 5.34 -4.11
C VAL A 137 -10.97 5.74 -5.47
N GLY A 138 -11.89 6.69 -5.48
CA GLY A 138 -12.61 7.11 -6.70
C GLY A 138 -11.72 7.81 -7.73
N LEU A 139 -10.71 8.57 -7.31
CA LEU A 139 -9.83 9.31 -8.21
C LEU A 139 -8.97 8.40 -9.12
N PRO A 140 -8.27 7.37 -8.62
CA PRO A 140 -7.61 6.36 -9.45
C PRO A 140 -8.56 5.66 -10.44
N ILE A 141 -9.76 5.27 -9.99
CA ILE A 141 -10.79 4.63 -10.83
C ILE A 141 -11.21 5.58 -11.96
N LEU A 142 -11.44 6.86 -11.62
CA LEU A 142 -11.75 7.90 -12.60
C LEU A 142 -10.64 8.03 -13.64
N GLY A 143 -9.36 7.89 -13.26
CA GLY A 143 -8.24 7.86 -14.19
C GLY A 143 -8.39 6.79 -15.27
N GLY A 144 -8.72 5.55 -14.89
CA GLY A 144 -9.01 4.48 -15.84
C GLY A 144 -10.23 4.79 -16.73
N ILE A 145 -11.31 5.32 -16.16
CA ILE A 145 -12.53 5.70 -16.91
C ILE A 145 -12.21 6.80 -17.93
N LEU A 146 -11.39 7.78 -17.57
CA LEU A 146 -10.96 8.85 -18.48
C LEU A 146 -10.13 8.28 -19.66
N ALA A 147 -9.36 7.22 -19.45
CA ALA A 147 -8.64 6.55 -20.53
C ALA A 147 -9.61 5.83 -21.48
N LEU A 148 -10.63 5.14 -20.96
CA LEU A 148 -11.70 4.58 -21.79
C LEU A 148 -12.43 5.67 -22.58
N LEU A 149 -12.76 6.80 -21.95
CA LEU A 149 -13.38 7.96 -22.61
C LEU A 149 -12.47 8.53 -23.71
N THR A 150 -11.16 8.56 -23.49
CA THR A 150 -10.17 9.00 -24.49
C THR A 150 -10.23 8.12 -25.75
N PHE A 151 -10.34 6.80 -25.61
CA PHE A 151 -10.51 5.93 -26.78
C PHE A 151 -11.89 6.05 -27.42
N TYR A 152 -12.94 6.26 -26.63
CA TYR A 152 -14.27 6.52 -27.14
C TYR A 152 -14.31 7.79 -28.03
N THR A 153 -13.75 8.90 -27.54
CA THR A 153 -13.66 10.16 -28.31
C THR A 153 -12.69 10.07 -29.48
N ALA A 154 -11.65 9.23 -29.37
CA ALA A 154 -10.78 8.91 -30.49
C ALA A 154 -11.47 8.09 -31.60
N GLY A 155 -12.70 7.62 -31.43
CA GLY A 155 -13.51 6.98 -32.48
C GLY A 155 -13.78 5.49 -32.27
N PHE A 156 -13.33 4.89 -31.17
CA PHE A 156 -13.61 3.49 -30.82
C PHE A 156 -14.96 3.37 -30.09
N LYS A 157 -16.05 3.77 -30.76
CA LYS A 157 -17.39 3.88 -30.14
C LYS A 157 -18.05 2.55 -29.78
N LYS A 158 -17.72 1.47 -30.50
CA LYS A 158 -18.27 0.12 -30.26
C LYS A 158 -17.42 -0.59 -29.20
N ILE A 159 -17.86 -0.53 -27.95
CA ILE A 159 -17.16 -1.18 -26.83
C ILE A 159 -17.23 -2.70 -27.00
N LYS A 160 -16.07 -3.36 -26.99
CA LYS A 160 -15.96 -4.82 -27.02
C LYS A 160 -15.95 -5.35 -25.58
N GLY A 161 -17.14 -5.53 -25.01
CA GLY A 161 -17.31 -5.86 -23.59
C GLY A 161 -16.62 -7.15 -23.15
N ALA A 162 -16.66 -8.20 -23.97
CA ALA A 162 -16.00 -9.47 -23.67
C ALA A 162 -14.48 -9.32 -23.57
N GLU A 163 -13.87 -8.56 -24.48
CA GLU A 163 -12.45 -8.22 -24.47
C GLU A 163 -12.07 -7.37 -23.25
N LEU A 164 -12.91 -6.41 -22.87
CA LEU A 164 -12.70 -5.59 -21.68
C LEU A 164 -12.71 -6.46 -20.42
N ILE A 165 -13.70 -7.34 -20.28
CA ILE A 165 -13.78 -8.30 -19.16
C ILE A 165 -12.57 -9.24 -19.15
N LEU A 166 -12.15 -9.74 -20.31
CA LEU A 166 -10.94 -10.54 -20.43
C LEU A 166 -9.73 -9.78 -19.90
N GLY A 167 -9.54 -8.52 -20.28
CA GLY A 167 -8.47 -7.67 -19.77
C GLY A 167 -8.46 -7.55 -18.24
N VAL A 168 -9.61 -7.30 -17.63
CA VAL A 168 -9.76 -7.23 -16.16
C VAL A 168 -9.38 -8.57 -15.51
N PHE A 169 -9.82 -9.69 -16.10
CA PHE A 169 -9.49 -11.02 -15.63
C PHE A 169 -7.98 -11.32 -15.70
N LEU A 170 -7.29 -10.88 -16.76
CA LEU A 170 -5.83 -11.03 -16.87
C LEU A 170 -5.08 -10.23 -15.80
N VAL A 171 -5.57 -9.05 -15.41
CA VAL A 171 -5.01 -8.33 -14.25
C VAL A 171 -5.23 -9.08 -12.96
N ALA A 172 -6.42 -9.64 -12.74
CA ALA A 172 -6.66 -10.43 -11.53
C ALA A 172 -5.62 -11.57 -11.41
N ILE A 173 -5.39 -12.33 -12.50
CA ILE A 173 -4.35 -13.36 -12.55
C ILE A 173 -2.98 -12.76 -12.19
N THR A 174 -2.64 -11.62 -12.76
CA THR A 174 -1.39 -10.90 -12.48
C THR A 174 -1.24 -10.58 -11.00
N LEU A 175 -2.26 -10.00 -10.37
CA LEU A 175 -2.23 -9.61 -8.97
C LEU A 175 -2.13 -10.81 -8.01
N PHE A 176 -2.52 -12.01 -8.43
CA PHE A 176 -2.38 -13.23 -7.62
C PHE A 176 -1.06 -13.97 -7.86
N ILE A 177 -0.65 -14.15 -9.12
CA ILE A 177 0.49 -15.00 -9.46
C ILE A 177 1.81 -14.22 -9.45
N GLN A 178 1.82 -13.00 -9.98
CA GLN A 178 3.04 -12.21 -10.12
C GLN A 178 3.74 -11.97 -8.77
N PRO A 179 3.04 -11.61 -7.67
CA PRO A 179 3.70 -11.43 -6.37
C PRO A 179 4.38 -12.69 -5.87
N ILE A 180 3.82 -13.88 -6.10
CA ILE A 180 4.43 -15.15 -5.67
C ILE A 180 5.77 -15.36 -6.37
N ILE A 181 5.81 -15.13 -7.69
CA ILE A 181 7.04 -15.25 -8.49
C ILE A 181 8.07 -14.20 -8.05
N GLN A 182 7.63 -12.96 -7.87
CA GLN A 182 8.49 -11.86 -7.43
C GLN A 182 9.09 -12.11 -6.04
N GLN A 183 8.31 -12.67 -5.11
CA GLN A 183 8.72 -12.88 -3.72
C GLN A 183 9.53 -14.15 -3.48
N ALA A 184 9.45 -15.16 -4.34
CA ALA A 184 10.12 -16.44 -4.13
C ALA A 184 11.64 -16.33 -3.89
N PRO A 185 12.43 -15.52 -4.64
CA PRO A 185 13.86 -15.37 -4.36
C PRO A 185 14.14 -14.66 -3.04
N PHE A 186 13.30 -13.69 -2.65
CA PHE A 186 13.45 -12.97 -1.38
C PHE A 186 13.21 -13.90 -0.19
N LEU A 187 12.15 -14.71 -0.25
CA LEU A 187 11.86 -15.72 0.77
C LEU A 187 12.98 -16.76 0.89
N ALA A 188 13.55 -17.20 -0.24
CA ALA A 188 14.69 -18.12 -0.24
C ALA A 188 15.96 -17.52 0.40
N LEU A 189 16.12 -16.19 0.33
CA LEU A 189 17.21 -15.44 0.97
C LEU A 189 16.87 -14.97 2.40
N GLY A 190 15.73 -15.38 2.96
CA GLY A 190 15.27 -14.98 4.29
C GLY A 190 14.81 -13.53 4.42
N ILE A 191 14.56 -12.85 3.30
CA ILE A 191 14.07 -11.47 3.23
C ILE A 191 12.55 -11.51 3.36
N LYS A 192 12.00 -10.81 4.36
CA LYS A 192 10.56 -10.86 4.69
C LYS A 192 9.88 -9.50 4.55
N SER A 193 10.64 -8.43 4.37
CA SER A 193 10.13 -7.06 4.31
C SER A 193 10.96 -6.18 3.36
N ASN A 194 10.39 -5.02 3.00
CA ASN A 194 11.14 -3.98 2.28
C ASN A 194 12.29 -3.43 3.13
N ASP A 195 12.15 -3.38 4.45
CA ASP A 195 13.20 -2.93 5.37
C ASP A 195 14.43 -3.85 5.30
N ASP A 196 14.22 -5.16 5.15
CA ASP A 196 15.32 -6.12 4.94
C ASP A 196 16.07 -5.86 3.63
N VAL A 197 15.36 -5.44 2.57
CA VAL A 197 15.96 -5.08 1.28
C VAL A 197 16.80 -3.81 1.44
N VAL A 198 16.25 -2.79 2.12
CA VAL A 198 16.94 -1.51 2.34
C VAL A 198 18.18 -1.70 3.22
N ALA A 199 18.09 -2.53 4.26
CA ALA A 199 19.19 -2.84 5.17
C ALA A 199 20.39 -3.51 4.46
N LYS A 200 20.17 -4.18 3.33
CA LYS A 200 21.24 -4.79 2.52
C LYS A 200 22.00 -3.77 1.64
N GLY A 201 21.58 -2.51 1.64
CA GLY A 201 22.30 -1.40 1.01
C GLY A 201 21.96 -1.18 -0.46
N PHE A 202 22.53 -0.10 -1.01
CA PHE A 202 22.16 0.47 -2.32
C PHE A 202 22.16 -0.54 -3.48
N SER A 203 23.23 -1.32 -3.63
CA SER A 203 23.33 -2.30 -4.73
C SER A 203 22.22 -3.34 -4.68
N PHE A 204 21.85 -3.79 -3.47
CA PHE A 204 20.78 -4.76 -3.29
C PHE A 204 19.39 -4.17 -3.61
N ILE A 205 19.17 -2.89 -3.26
CA ILE A 205 17.95 -2.15 -3.62
C ILE A 205 17.82 -2.06 -5.15
N VAL A 206 18.90 -1.69 -5.86
CA VAL A 206 18.88 -1.56 -7.32
C VAL A 206 18.58 -2.90 -7.99
N ILE A 207 19.27 -3.98 -7.58
CA ILE A 207 19.04 -5.33 -8.13
C ILE A 207 17.61 -5.79 -7.85
N THR A 208 17.11 -5.54 -6.64
CA THR A 208 15.72 -5.86 -6.25
C THR A 208 14.72 -5.12 -7.13
N ALA A 209 14.90 -3.82 -7.33
CA ALA A 209 14.04 -3.01 -8.16
C ALA A 209 14.01 -3.51 -9.62
N ILE A 210 15.19 -3.83 -10.18
CA ILE A 210 15.30 -4.43 -11.52
C ILE A 210 14.56 -5.77 -11.57
N TRP A 211 14.79 -6.66 -10.61
CA TRP A 211 14.11 -7.95 -10.54
C TRP A 211 12.59 -7.80 -10.52
N LEU A 212 12.07 -6.97 -9.61
CA LEU A 212 10.64 -6.72 -9.46
C LEU A 212 10.05 -6.18 -10.77
N GLY A 213 10.70 -5.17 -11.37
CA GLY A 213 10.24 -4.56 -12.60
C GLY A 213 10.22 -5.54 -13.78
N PHE A 214 11.33 -6.23 -14.03
CA PHE A 214 11.41 -7.15 -15.18
C PHE A 214 10.50 -8.37 -15.04
N VAL A 215 10.32 -8.93 -13.85
CA VAL A 215 9.32 -9.99 -13.65
C VAL A 215 7.92 -9.48 -13.97
N ALA A 216 7.56 -8.27 -13.54
CA ALA A 216 6.28 -7.66 -13.88
C ALA A 216 6.12 -7.48 -15.39
N GLY A 217 7.10 -6.86 -16.06
CA GLY A 217 7.07 -6.62 -17.50
C GLY A 217 6.94 -7.91 -18.32
N PHE A 218 7.77 -8.92 -18.05
CA PHE A 218 7.70 -10.20 -18.77
C PHE A 218 6.41 -10.98 -18.47
N PHE A 219 5.95 -10.99 -17.22
CA PHE A 219 4.73 -11.69 -16.86
C PHE A 219 3.51 -11.04 -17.50
N GLN A 220 3.35 -9.72 -17.37
CA GLN A 220 2.19 -9.00 -17.89
C GLN A 220 2.15 -8.95 -19.41
N GLU A 221 3.27 -8.62 -20.08
CA GLU A 221 3.31 -8.61 -21.54
C GLU A 221 3.21 -10.03 -22.12
N GLY A 222 3.80 -11.02 -21.47
CA GLY A 222 3.68 -12.43 -21.85
C GLY A 222 2.23 -12.92 -21.79
N LEU A 223 1.54 -12.62 -20.68
CA LEU A 223 0.13 -12.93 -20.51
C LEU A 223 -0.72 -12.21 -21.57
N LYS A 224 -0.54 -10.90 -21.74
CA LYS A 224 -1.26 -10.14 -22.78
C LYS A 224 -1.03 -10.73 -24.17
N TYR A 225 0.22 -10.97 -24.56
CA TYR A 225 0.56 -11.53 -25.87
C TYR A 225 -0.13 -12.87 -26.14
N ALA A 226 -0.16 -13.77 -25.14
CA ALA A 226 -0.81 -15.06 -25.28
C ALA A 226 -2.30 -14.93 -25.66
N PHE A 227 -2.99 -13.93 -25.10
CA PHE A 227 -4.44 -13.73 -25.27
C PHE A 227 -4.81 -12.74 -26.40
N VAL A 228 -3.89 -11.89 -26.86
CA VAL A 228 -4.18 -10.90 -27.92
C VAL A 228 -3.57 -11.19 -29.28
N ARG A 229 -2.58 -12.08 -29.39
CA ARG A 229 -1.84 -12.32 -30.64
C ARG A 229 -2.73 -12.66 -31.85
N ASN A 230 -3.84 -13.39 -31.64
CA ASN A 230 -4.77 -13.79 -32.71
C ASN A 230 -6.03 -12.90 -32.81
N LYS A 231 -6.10 -11.80 -32.05
CA LYS A 231 -7.25 -10.89 -32.06
C LYS A 231 -7.10 -9.83 -33.14
N THR A 232 -8.22 -9.21 -33.53
CA THR A 232 -8.20 -7.93 -34.25
C THR A 232 -7.52 -6.86 -33.39
N LEU A 233 -6.95 -5.83 -34.01
CA LEU A 233 -6.35 -4.70 -33.31
C LEU A 233 -7.36 -4.00 -32.40
N LYS A 234 -8.63 -3.90 -32.84
CA LYS A 234 -9.70 -3.34 -32.00
C LYS A 234 -10.02 -4.23 -30.80
N GLU A 235 -10.13 -5.55 -30.99
CA GLU A 235 -10.33 -6.47 -29.86
C GLU A 235 -9.13 -6.39 -28.89
N ALA A 236 -7.90 -6.39 -29.41
CA ALA A 236 -6.68 -6.27 -28.60
C ALA A 236 -6.65 -4.95 -27.82
N LEU A 237 -7.05 -3.83 -28.44
CA LEU A 237 -7.19 -2.54 -27.77
C LEU A 237 -8.08 -2.64 -26.53
N PHE A 238 -9.28 -3.23 -26.66
CA PHE A 238 -10.21 -3.37 -25.54
C PHE A 238 -9.73 -4.35 -24.46
N VAL A 239 -8.95 -5.38 -24.81
CA VAL A 239 -8.25 -6.20 -23.81
C VAL A 239 -7.27 -5.35 -23.01
N GLY A 240 -6.49 -4.48 -23.67
CA GLY A 240 -5.54 -3.60 -22.99
C GLY A 240 -6.22 -2.52 -22.13
N ILE A 241 -7.32 -1.93 -22.61
CA ILE A 241 -8.15 -1.02 -21.81
C ILE A 241 -8.73 -1.74 -20.60
N GLY A 242 -9.25 -2.95 -20.78
CA GLY A 242 -9.76 -3.79 -19.69
C GLY A 242 -8.70 -4.11 -18.66
N PHE A 243 -7.47 -4.39 -19.10
CA PHE A 243 -6.33 -4.58 -18.21
C PHE A 243 -6.09 -3.33 -17.37
N GLY A 244 -5.89 -2.17 -18.00
CA GLY A 244 -5.67 -0.92 -17.26
C GLY A 244 -6.81 -0.51 -16.32
N LEU A 245 -8.07 -0.69 -16.74
CA LEU A 245 -9.25 -0.47 -15.90
C LEU A 245 -9.27 -1.43 -14.69
N GLY A 246 -8.92 -2.70 -14.92
CA GLY A 246 -8.79 -3.70 -13.87
C GLY A 246 -7.78 -3.26 -12.82
N GLU A 247 -6.62 -2.76 -13.22
CA GLU A 247 -5.63 -2.22 -12.28
C GLU A 247 -6.15 -0.97 -11.55
N ALA A 248 -6.79 -0.05 -12.27
CA ALA A 248 -7.33 1.19 -11.72
C ALA A 248 -8.40 0.95 -10.64
N VAL A 249 -9.08 -0.19 -10.68
CA VAL A 249 -10.07 -0.62 -9.68
C VAL A 249 -9.45 -1.48 -8.59
N LEU A 250 -8.73 -2.54 -8.97
CA LEU A 250 -8.26 -3.55 -8.01
C LEU A 250 -7.13 -3.02 -7.12
N MET A 251 -6.21 -2.21 -7.65
CA MET A 251 -5.06 -1.74 -6.87
C MET A 251 -5.45 -0.84 -5.68
N PRO A 252 -6.29 0.21 -5.85
CA PRO A 252 -6.73 1.02 -4.71
C PRO A 252 -7.53 0.20 -3.69
N LEU A 253 -8.37 -0.75 -4.13
CA LEU A 253 -9.13 -1.60 -3.22
C LEU A 253 -8.23 -2.51 -2.39
N LEU A 254 -7.21 -3.12 -3.01
CA LEU A 254 -6.21 -3.90 -2.29
C LEU A 254 -5.44 -3.05 -1.27
N GLN A 255 -5.08 -1.81 -1.62
CA GLN A 255 -4.41 -0.89 -0.70
C GLN A 255 -5.30 -0.55 0.52
N VAL A 256 -6.60 -0.38 0.32
CA VAL A 256 -7.57 -0.18 1.40
C VAL A 256 -7.64 -1.39 2.32
N VAL A 257 -7.75 -2.60 1.76
CA VAL A 257 -7.78 -3.86 2.53
C VAL A 257 -6.51 -4.02 3.37
N GLN A 258 -5.34 -3.80 2.77
CA GLN A 258 -4.05 -3.88 3.47
C GLN A 258 -3.96 -2.87 4.62
N SER A 259 -4.47 -1.67 4.42
CA SER A 259 -4.42 -0.62 5.45
C SER A 259 -5.34 -0.88 6.64
N PHE A 260 -6.45 -1.58 6.44
CA PHE A 260 -7.30 -2.04 7.55
C PHE A 260 -6.58 -3.09 8.41
N ILE A 261 -5.81 -3.99 7.80
CA ILE A 261 -5.00 -4.98 8.53
C ILE A 261 -3.92 -4.30 9.38
N LEU A 262 -3.37 -3.17 8.91
CA LEU A 262 -2.28 -2.44 9.56
C LEU A 262 -2.74 -1.35 10.55
N GLY A 263 -4.00 -1.39 11.02
CA GLY A 263 -4.49 -0.53 12.10
C GLY A 263 -4.93 0.88 11.68
N GLY A 264 -5.16 1.11 10.38
CA GLY A 264 -5.79 2.32 9.86
C GLY A 264 -5.06 2.96 8.68
N LEU A 265 -5.83 3.69 7.87
CA LEU A 265 -5.31 4.42 6.71
C LEU A 265 -4.64 5.73 7.15
N PRO A 266 -3.40 6.00 6.70
CA PRO A 266 -2.87 7.36 6.76
C PRO A 266 -3.75 8.32 5.95
N PRO A 267 -3.83 9.61 6.33
CA PRO A 267 -4.62 10.60 5.62
C PRO A 267 -4.06 10.73 4.21
N ILE A 268 -4.87 10.38 3.22
CA ILE A 268 -4.50 10.50 1.83
C ILE A 268 -4.64 11.97 1.46
N GLN A 269 -3.55 12.57 0.99
CA GLN A 269 -3.55 13.96 0.56
C GLN A 269 -4.13 14.08 -0.85
N LEU A 270 -4.87 15.15 -1.15
CA LEU A 270 -5.49 15.36 -2.47
C LEU A 270 -4.47 15.24 -3.60
N ARG A 271 -3.27 15.80 -3.41
CA ARG A 271 -2.16 15.71 -4.38
C ARG A 271 -1.76 14.26 -4.69
N GLN A 272 -1.71 13.39 -3.68
CA GLN A 272 -1.38 11.98 -3.87
C GLN A 272 -2.49 11.27 -4.65
N ALA A 273 -3.75 11.56 -4.35
CA ALA A 273 -4.87 10.97 -5.05
C ALA A 273 -4.98 11.45 -6.51
N LEU A 274 -4.66 12.72 -6.79
CA LEU A 274 -4.56 13.25 -8.16
C LEU A 274 -3.41 12.63 -8.95
N LEU A 275 -2.27 12.35 -8.30
CA LEU A 275 -1.20 11.57 -8.91
C LEU A 275 -1.66 10.15 -9.23
N GLY A 276 -2.39 9.51 -8.32
CA GLY A 276 -3.01 8.19 -8.57
C GLY A 276 -3.98 8.19 -9.74
N LEU A 277 -4.82 9.23 -9.89
CA LEU A 277 -5.67 9.43 -11.06
C LEU A 277 -4.84 9.49 -12.35
N PHE A 278 -3.83 10.35 -12.38
CA PHE A 278 -2.97 10.53 -13.55
C PHE A 278 -2.22 9.24 -13.91
N GLU A 279 -1.69 8.55 -12.92
CA GLU A 279 -0.98 7.30 -13.09
C GLU A 279 -1.87 6.22 -13.69
N ARG A 280 -3.07 6.01 -13.14
CA ARG A 280 -4.01 5.01 -13.66
C ARG A 280 -4.55 5.37 -15.05
N TYR A 281 -4.70 6.66 -15.35
CA TYR A 281 -5.00 7.14 -16.70
C TYR A 281 -3.91 6.74 -17.70
N ILE A 282 -2.66 7.12 -17.44
CA ILE A 282 -1.55 6.84 -18.36
C ILE A 282 -1.24 5.34 -18.45
N ALA A 283 -1.27 4.61 -17.33
CA ALA A 283 -1.11 3.16 -17.33
C ALA A 283 -2.18 2.50 -18.21
N THR A 284 -3.45 2.91 -18.11
CA THR A 284 -4.51 2.32 -18.96
C THR A 284 -4.27 2.57 -20.45
N LEU A 285 -3.84 3.78 -20.81
CA LEU A 285 -3.42 4.10 -22.18
C LEU A 285 -2.21 3.26 -22.64
N PHE A 286 -1.24 3.03 -21.76
CA PHE A 286 -0.08 2.18 -22.01
C PHE A 286 -0.48 0.73 -22.28
N HIS A 287 -1.32 0.12 -21.42
CA HIS A 287 -1.79 -1.25 -21.62
C HIS A 287 -2.59 -1.39 -22.93
N ALA A 288 -3.42 -0.41 -23.26
CA ALA A 288 -4.14 -0.37 -24.54
C ALA A 288 -3.19 -0.28 -25.75
N GLY A 289 -2.15 0.55 -25.68
CA GLY A 289 -1.15 0.66 -26.75
C GLY A 289 -0.33 -0.61 -26.94
N THR A 290 0.16 -1.20 -25.84
CA THR A 290 0.97 -2.43 -25.87
C THR A 290 0.21 -3.61 -26.46
N THR A 291 -1.05 -3.85 -26.08
CA THR A 291 -1.84 -4.95 -26.67
C THR A 291 -2.06 -4.80 -28.16
N VAL A 292 -2.27 -3.58 -28.66
CA VAL A 292 -2.40 -3.31 -30.10
C VAL A 292 -1.09 -3.60 -30.83
N ILE A 293 0.06 -3.17 -30.29
CA ILE A 293 1.37 -3.52 -30.87
C ILE A 293 1.56 -5.03 -30.89
N LEU A 294 1.26 -5.74 -29.81
CA LEU A 294 1.45 -7.18 -29.71
C LEU A 294 0.63 -7.93 -30.78
N ALA A 295 -0.65 -7.57 -30.94
CA ALA A 295 -1.51 -8.13 -31.98
C ALA A 295 -1.02 -7.77 -33.38
N TYR A 296 -0.66 -6.50 -33.61
CA TYR A 296 -0.13 -6.04 -34.90
C TYR A 296 1.17 -6.75 -35.28
N ALA A 297 2.12 -6.82 -34.36
CA ALA A 297 3.42 -7.45 -34.56
C ALA A 297 3.28 -8.94 -34.87
N TYR A 298 2.36 -9.62 -34.20
CA TYR A 298 2.06 -11.02 -34.51
C TYR A 298 1.55 -11.19 -35.94
N LYS A 299 0.56 -10.40 -36.36
CA LYS A 299 0.01 -10.43 -37.73
C LYS A 299 1.05 -10.14 -38.82
N ASN A 300 2.12 -9.42 -38.48
CA ASN A 300 3.19 -9.05 -39.41
C ASN A 300 4.48 -9.89 -39.21
N GLY A 301 4.41 -11.00 -38.46
CA GLY A 301 5.52 -11.97 -38.36
C GLY A 301 6.65 -11.60 -37.39
N PHE A 302 6.53 -10.50 -36.62
CA PHE A 302 7.54 -10.07 -35.64
C PHE A 302 7.04 -10.05 -34.19
N GLY A 303 5.96 -10.77 -33.89
CA GLY A 303 5.30 -10.81 -32.57
C GLY A 303 6.24 -11.13 -31.39
N ARG A 304 7.15 -12.11 -31.55
CA ARG A 304 8.12 -12.46 -30.49
C ARG A 304 9.09 -11.33 -30.17
N LYS A 305 9.57 -10.62 -31.20
CA LYS A 305 10.48 -9.47 -31.02
C LYS A 305 9.74 -8.34 -30.29
N ALA A 306 8.51 -8.06 -30.70
CA ALA A 306 7.67 -7.05 -30.02
C ALA A 306 7.39 -7.42 -28.56
N LEU A 307 7.08 -8.69 -28.27
CA LEU A 307 6.91 -9.16 -26.89
C LEU A 307 8.15 -8.88 -26.03
N VAL A 308 9.34 -9.25 -26.49
CA VAL A 308 10.58 -9.02 -25.73
C VAL A 308 10.81 -7.52 -25.52
N ILE A 309 10.70 -6.71 -26.57
CA ILE A 309 10.90 -5.26 -26.48
C ILE A 309 9.93 -4.62 -25.50
N LEU A 310 8.64 -4.94 -25.59
CA LEU A 310 7.62 -4.38 -24.69
C LEU A 310 7.79 -4.87 -23.27
N SER A 311 8.21 -6.13 -23.06
CA SER A 311 8.49 -6.67 -21.72
C SER A 311 9.65 -5.92 -21.06
N VAL A 312 10.70 -5.60 -21.82
CA VAL A 312 11.85 -4.81 -21.35
C VAL A 312 11.42 -3.39 -21.03
N VAL A 313 10.67 -2.73 -21.94
CA VAL A 313 10.21 -1.36 -21.74
C VAL A 313 9.30 -1.24 -20.52
N HIS A 314 8.33 -2.14 -20.38
CA HIS A 314 7.48 -2.23 -19.19
C HIS A 314 8.32 -2.50 -17.94
N GLY A 315 9.24 -3.47 -18.00
CA GLY A 315 10.09 -3.82 -16.87
C GLY A 315 10.97 -2.67 -16.39
N VAL A 316 11.45 -1.81 -17.29
CA VAL A 316 12.19 -0.59 -16.93
C VAL A 316 11.30 0.41 -16.20
N ILE A 317 10.07 0.65 -16.68
CA ILE A 317 9.11 1.55 -16.01
C ILE A 317 8.83 1.05 -14.58
N ASP A 318 8.56 -0.23 -14.44
CA ASP A 318 8.25 -0.85 -13.14
C ASP A 318 9.48 -0.96 -12.24
N ALA A 319 10.68 -1.05 -12.80
CA ALA A 319 11.91 -1.00 -12.00
C ALA A 319 12.09 0.37 -11.35
N PHE A 320 11.82 1.47 -12.06
CA PHE A 320 11.82 2.80 -11.45
C PHE A 320 10.70 2.97 -10.43
N ALA A 321 9.52 2.40 -10.68
CA ALA A 321 8.41 2.43 -9.73
C ALA A 321 8.75 1.65 -8.44
N ALA A 322 9.33 0.45 -8.58
CA ALA A 322 9.79 -0.37 -7.46
C ALA A 322 10.93 0.32 -6.69
N TYR A 323 11.88 0.95 -7.38
CA TYR A 323 12.93 1.71 -6.73
C TYR A 323 12.36 2.90 -5.93
N TYR A 324 11.37 3.60 -6.47
CA TYR A 324 10.65 4.64 -5.71
C TYR A 324 9.96 4.07 -4.47
N GLN A 325 9.28 2.92 -4.58
CA GLN A 325 8.62 2.28 -3.43
C GLN A 325 9.60 1.89 -2.32
N LEU A 326 10.83 1.49 -2.68
CA LEU A 326 11.87 1.09 -1.72
C LEU A 326 12.61 2.27 -1.09
N THR A 327 12.72 3.40 -1.79
CA THR A 327 13.61 4.51 -1.38
C THR A 327 12.92 5.84 -1.16
N SER A 328 11.66 5.98 -1.57
CA SER A 328 10.95 7.25 -1.70
C SER A 328 11.68 8.30 -2.57
N SER A 329 12.56 7.85 -3.49
CA SER A 329 13.34 8.74 -4.37
C SER A 329 12.46 9.51 -5.35
N ARG A 330 12.39 10.83 -5.19
CA ARG A 330 11.64 11.73 -6.09
C ARG A 330 12.14 11.69 -7.53
N ILE A 331 13.45 11.50 -7.72
CA ILE A 331 14.05 11.39 -9.05
C ILE A 331 13.51 10.14 -9.76
N SER A 332 13.42 9.02 -9.04
CA SER A 332 12.84 7.78 -9.56
C SER A 332 11.38 7.95 -9.95
N LEU A 333 10.58 8.60 -9.08
CA LEU A 333 9.17 8.89 -9.36
C LEU A 333 8.97 9.73 -10.63
N ILE A 334 9.74 10.83 -10.77
CA ILE A 334 9.70 11.68 -11.97
C ILE A 334 10.11 10.89 -13.20
N THR A 335 11.13 10.03 -13.07
CA THR A 335 11.61 9.19 -14.17
C THR A 335 10.55 8.18 -14.59
N THR A 336 9.89 7.49 -13.64
CA THR A 336 8.75 6.59 -13.92
C THR A 336 7.69 7.31 -14.75
N TYR A 337 7.23 8.48 -14.31
CA TYR A 337 6.18 9.23 -15.02
C TYR A 337 6.64 9.77 -16.37
N GLY A 338 7.88 10.24 -16.49
CA GLY A 338 8.44 10.69 -17.76
C GLY A 338 8.53 9.55 -18.78
N VAL A 339 9.09 8.41 -18.38
CA VAL A 339 9.28 7.24 -19.26
C VAL A 339 7.94 6.66 -19.69
N ILE A 340 6.99 6.43 -18.77
CA ILE A 340 5.69 5.88 -19.14
C ILE A 340 4.90 6.85 -20.02
N MET A 341 4.95 8.16 -19.79
CA MET A 341 4.25 9.15 -20.62
C MET A 341 4.80 9.17 -22.05
N VAL A 342 6.12 9.27 -22.21
CA VAL A 342 6.76 9.28 -23.54
C VAL A 342 6.47 7.97 -24.28
N THR A 343 6.65 6.84 -23.61
CA THR A 343 6.40 5.52 -24.20
C THR A 343 4.95 5.36 -24.62
N THR A 344 4.01 5.75 -23.75
CA THR A 344 2.57 5.71 -24.05
C THR A 344 2.24 6.56 -25.26
N PHE A 345 2.78 7.78 -25.34
CA PHE A 345 2.54 8.67 -26.48
C PHE A 345 3.04 8.04 -27.79
N VAL A 346 4.26 7.50 -27.79
CA VAL A 346 4.84 6.81 -28.96
C VAL A 346 3.98 5.60 -29.38
N LEU A 347 3.57 4.78 -28.41
CA LEU A 347 2.70 3.62 -28.66
C LEU A 347 1.37 4.06 -29.27
N LEU A 348 0.68 5.03 -28.68
CA LEU A 348 -0.63 5.47 -29.15
C LEU A 348 -0.55 6.14 -30.53
N TRP A 349 0.46 6.98 -30.75
CA TRP A 349 0.70 7.62 -32.05
C TRP A 349 0.88 6.58 -33.15
N TYR A 350 1.60 5.49 -32.87
CA TYR A 350 1.79 4.41 -33.83
C TYR A 350 0.57 3.49 -33.98
N CYS A 351 -0.13 3.17 -32.89
CA CYS A 351 -1.17 2.14 -32.83
C CYS A 351 -2.54 2.61 -33.28
N ILE A 352 -2.97 3.80 -32.82
CA ILE A 352 -4.33 4.29 -33.04
C ILE A 352 -4.68 4.34 -34.54
N PRO A 353 -3.82 4.90 -35.42
CA PRO A 353 -4.11 4.91 -36.86
C PRO A 353 -4.29 3.50 -37.43
N LYS A 354 -3.48 2.54 -37.02
CA LYS A 354 -3.55 1.15 -37.51
C LYS A 354 -4.82 0.45 -37.06
N ALA A 355 -5.20 0.60 -35.79
CA ALA A 355 -6.42 0.02 -35.24
C ALA A 355 -7.69 0.62 -35.87
N LYS A 356 -7.65 1.88 -36.32
CA LYS A 356 -8.75 2.51 -37.06
C LYS A 356 -8.91 1.98 -38.48
N LEU A 357 -7.81 1.72 -39.17
CA LEU A 357 -7.80 1.27 -40.57
C LEU A 357 -8.19 -0.22 -40.73
N GLU A 358 -8.04 -1.01 -39.67
CA GLU A 358 -8.42 -2.42 -39.70
C GLU A 358 -9.93 -2.57 -39.91
N ARG A 359 -10.30 -3.12 -41.07
CA ARG A 359 -11.68 -3.51 -41.39
C ARG A 359 -12.05 -4.67 -40.47
N GLU A 360 -13.17 -4.54 -39.78
CA GLU A 360 -13.75 -5.69 -39.06
C GLU A 360 -14.24 -6.67 -40.12
N GLU A 361 -13.55 -7.79 -40.30
CA GLU A 361 -14.09 -8.90 -41.08
C GLU A 361 -15.35 -9.38 -40.35
N GLU A 362 -16.49 -9.38 -41.05
CA GLU A 362 -17.71 -10.00 -40.53
C GLU A 362 -17.42 -11.47 -40.29
N LYS A 363 -17.34 -11.88 -39.01
CA LYS A 363 -17.34 -13.29 -38.66
C LYS A 363 -18.69 -13.85 -39.10
N VAL A 364 -18.69 -14.59 -40.20
CA VAL A 364 -19.83 -15.41 -40.61
C VAL A 364 -20.02 -16.46 -39.52
N VAL A 365 -21.04 -16.28 -38.70
CA VAL A 365 -21.51 -17.30 -37.76
C VAL A 365 -22.38 -18.24 -38.59
N TRP A 366 -21.83 -19.42 -38.91
CA TRP A 366 -22.58 -20.50 -39.56
C TRP A 366 -23.55 -21.16 -38.58
#